data_AF-A0A7H0Y1X5-F1
#
_entry.id   AF-A0A7H0Y1X5-F1
#
_cell.length_a   1.000
_cell.length_b   1.000
_cell.length_c   1.000
_cell.angle_alpha   90.00
_cell.angle_beta   90.00
_cell.angle_gamma   90.00
#
_symmetry.space_group_name_H-M   'P 1'
#
loop_
_entity.id
_entity.type
_entity.pdbx_description
1 polymer ?
#
loop_
_entity_poly.entity_id
_entity_poly.type
_entity_poly.pdbx_seq_one_letter_code
_entity_poly.pdbx_strand_id
1 'polypeptide(L)'
;MFKLEKTHGVHAEGVKKREHVTKAALASLRLALKAYFNTYYICSKKRLVSGMSVTPSDPLYDISMGQIDRLCENVDYQEQYMQTIFHFHHFFELFLKDTLRRVHVNLANKIMLNGKDSSEILKVLLNTGDVDIKQDNTAEFAVALDRVCTLSKRTDGSVPIVVKTIIDYKNTLKDLNTLRNKAWHKGIYILKITELDQFISQNILPLLVKVLKTTQYGDLEKYWKYEEVEFDPINEIISAGSSGVVDYKRIAFFKSYGLACYRIPRWNFDLLDIKAKAKAIVRTVHDLELETCYVCKEETLLVSTVSDHEIDQEGNFLGAWWNTTAAECLNCSLSVFPDAGEPKNYGVKKEILWKSGDYEYET
;
A
#
# COMPACT_ATOMS: atom_id res chain seq x y z
N MET A 1 25.13 28.61 6.48
CA MET A 1 24.08 28.03 7.36
C MET A 1 22.75 28.26 6.66
N PHE A 2 22.05 27.19 6.28
CA PHE A 2 20.74 27.31 5.64
C PHE A 2 19.73 27.86 6.64
N LYS A 3 19.07 28.97 6.33
CA LYS A 3 17.99 29.56 7.12
C LYS A 3 16.71 29.49 6.30
N LEU A 4 15.72 28.78 6.82
CA LEU A 4 14.42 28.67 6.17
C LEU A 4 13.64 29.98 6.37
N GLU A 5 13.77 30.91 5.42
CA GLU A 5 12.95 32.14 5.39
C GLU A 5 11.65 31.88 4.62
N LYS A 6 10.59 32.68 4.86
CA LYS A 6 9.24 32.51 4.26
C LYS A 6 9.21 32.43 2.72
N THR A 7 10.28 32.84 2.05
CA THR A 7 10.45 32.82 0.58
C THR A 7 10.99 31.49 0.03
N HIS A 8 11.37 30.53 0.87
CA HIS A 8 12.03 29.28 0.44
C HIS A 8 11.05 28.16 0.01
N GLY A 9 9.83 28.50 -0.40
CA GLY A 9 8.86 27.53 -0.89
C GLY A 9 7.62 28.20 -1.49
N VAL A 10 6.90 27.46 -2.33
CA VAL A 10 5.62 27.89 -2.92
C VAL A 10 4.48 27.12 -2.30
N HIS A 11 3.36 27.79 -2.01
CA HIS A 11 2.14 27.10 -1.61
C HIS A 11 1.59 26.31 -2.80
N ALA A 12 1.38 25.01 -2.63
CA ALA A 12 0.84 24.16 -3.69
C ALA A 12 -0.64 24.52 -3.94
N GLU A 13 -0.95 25.24 -5.04
CA GLU A 13 -2.31 25.70 -5.35
C GLU A 13 -3.13 24.73 -6.23
N GLY A 14 -2.50 23.78 -6.94
CA GLY A 14 -3.13 22.99 -8.02
C GLY A 14 -4.27 22.02 -7.67
N VAL A 15 -4.46 21.64 -6.39
CA VAL A 15 -5.71 20.97 -5.96
C VAL A 15 -6.75 22.06 -5.66
N LYS A 16 -7.89 22.09 -6.37
CA LYS A 16 -8.98 23.07 -6.14
C LYS A 16 -9.19 23.24 -4.64
N LYS A 17 -9.24 24.49 -4.15
CA LYS A 17 -9.51 24.82 -2.74
C LYS A 17 -10.87 24.24 -2.34
N ARG A 18 -10.89 22.98 -1.88
CA ARG A 18 -12.00 22.43 -1.12
C ARG A 18 -11.70 22.73 0.34
N GLU A 19 -12.63 23.40 1.00
CA GLU A 19 -12.49 23.75 2.42
C GLU A 19 -12.18 22.50 3.25
N HIS A 20 -11.21 22.60 4.16
CA HIS A 20 -10.88 21.55 5.13
C HIS A 20 -10.42 20.19 4.55
N VAL A 21 -9.73 20.18 3.40
CA VAL A 21 -8.95 19.01 2.94
C VAL A 21 -7.47 19.37 2.78
N THR A 22 -6.61 18.69 3.53
CA THR A 22 -5.16 18.88 3.45
C THR A 22 -4.56 18.11 2.26
N LYS A 23 -3.96 18.82 1.30
CA LYS A 23 -3.36 18.21 0.09
C LYS A 23 -2.25 17.19 0.42
N ALA A 24 -1.46 17.47 1.44
CA ALA A 24 -0.41 16.56 1.92
C ALA A 24 -0.97 15.22 2.45
N ALA A 25 -2.22 15.18 2.90
CA ALA A 25 -2.87 13.94 3.31
C ALA A 25 -3.09 13.02 2.09
N LEU A 26 -3.59 13.56 0.98
CA LEU A 26 -3.78 12.81 -0.27
C LEU A 26 -2.46 12.27 -0.84
N ALA A 27 -1.42 13.11 -0.82
CA ALA A 27 -0.08 12.70 -1.25
C ALA A 27 0.46 11.58 -0.36
N SER A 28 0.29 11.69 0.96
CA SER A 28 0.71 10.66 1.90
C SER A 28 -0.07 9.37 1.71
N LEU A 29 -1.38 9.44 1.52
CA LEU A 29 -2.17 8.25 1.21
C LEU A 29 -1.67 7.51 -0.03
N ARG A 30 -1.39 8.26 -1.11
CA ARG A 30 -0.81 7.71 -2.35
C ARG A 30 0.55 7.06 -2.11
N LEU A 31 1.41 7.70 -1.32
CA LEU A 31 2.74 7.18 -0.98
C LEU A 31 2.65 5.90 -0.15
N ALA A 32 1.78 5.87 0.86
CA ALA A 32 1.55 4.70 1.70
C ALA A 32 1.06 3.49 0.87
N LEU A 33 0.07 3.69 0.01
CA LEU A 33 -0.45 2.62 -0.85
C LEU A 33 0.63 2.10 -1.82
N LYS A 34 1.38 2.99 -2.48
CA LYS A 34 2.47 2.58 -3.37
C LYS A 34 3.56 1.81 -2.63
N ALA A 35 3.96 2.27 -1.44
CA ALA A 35 4.98 1.60 -0.63
C ALA A 35 4.50 0.21 -0.18
N TYR A 36 3.25 0.13 0.30
CA TYR A 36 2.64 -1.14 0.70
C TYR A 36 2.58 -2.13 -0.46
N PHE A 37 2.13 -1.68 -1.63
CA PHE A 37 2.09 -2.50 -2.85
C PHE A 37 3.50 -2.96 -3.28
N ASN A 38 4.50 -2.11 -3.12
CA ASN A 38 5.89 -2.45 -3.48
C ASN A 38 6.55 -3.48 -2.56
N THR A 39 6.00 -3.76 -1.37
CA THR A 39 6.50 -4.84 -0.50
C THR A 39 6.46 -6.21 -1.16
N TYR A 40 5.48 -6.45 -2.06
CA TYR A 40 5.38 -7.70 -2.81
C TYR A 40 6.60 -7.96 -3.68
N TYR A 41 7.03 -6.96 -4.45
CA TYR A 41 8.17 -7.10 -5.37
C TYR A 41 9.44 -7.55 -4.64
N ILE A 42 9.65 -7.05 -3.43
CA ILE A 42 10.78 -7.43 -2.56
C ILE A 42 10.65 -8.88 -2.09
N CYS A 43 9.44 -9.31 -1.72
CA CYS A 43 9.17 -10.68 -1.28
C CYS A 43 9.36 -11.69 -2.41
N SER A 44 8.78 -11.43 -3.58
CA SER A 44 8.82 -12.37 -4.71
C SER A 44 10.19 -12.47 -5.36
N LYS A 45 10.98 -11.38 -5.40
CA LYS A 45 12.40 -11.47 -5.78
C LYS A 45 13.19 -12.47 -4.93
N LYS A 46 12.74 -12.72 -3.70
CA LYS A 46 13.32 -13.70 -2.78
C LYS A 46 12.51 -15.01 -2.70
N ARG A 47 11.50 -15.18 -3.57
CA ARG A 47 10.58 -16.34 -3.63
C ARG A 47 9.88 -16.63 -2.29
N LEU A 48 9.54 -15.59 -1.52
CA LEU A 48 9.03 -15.73 -0.16
C LEU A 48 7.50 -15.82 -0.06
N VAL A 49 6.76 -15.57 -1.14
CA VAL A 49 5.28 -15.52 -1.05
C VAL A 49 4.67 -16.89 -0.80
N SER A 50 5.25 -17.93 -1.40
CA SER A 50 4.85 -19.32 -1.12
C SER A 50 5.00 -19.67 0.36
N GLY A 51 6.08 -19.23 1.00
CA GLY A 51 6.35 -19.45 2.42
C GLY A 51 5.33 -18.78 3.37
N MET A 52 4.64 -17.73 2.93
CA MET A 52 3.61 -17.06 3.75
C MET A 52 2.32 -17.87 3.89
N SER A 53 2.09 -18.82 2.97
CA SER A 53 0.87 -19.63 2.94
C SER A 53 1.01 -20.96 3.71
N VAL A 54 2.16 -21.19 4.35
CA VAL A 54 2.47 -22.45 5.03
C VAL A 54 1.80 -22.49 6.40
N THR A 55 1.04 -23.56 6.66
CA THR A 55 0.32 -23.73 7.93
C THR A 55 1.24 -24.19 9.07
N PRO A 56 0.95 -23.90 10.34
CA PRO A 56 1.77 -24.35 11.48
C PRO A 56 1.97 -25.88 11.58
N SER A 57 1.09 -26.69 10.99
CA SER A 57 1.20 -28.15 10.95
C SER A 57 2.13 -28.67 9.84
N ASP A 58 2.59 -27.81 8.94
CA ASP A 58 3.43 -28.18 7.81
C ASP A 58 4.90 -28.32 8.25
N PRO A 59 5.63 -29.38 7.84
CA PRO A 59 7.05 -29.55 8.15
C PRO A 59 7.96 -28.38 7.72
N LEU A 60 7.54 -27.58 6.73
CA LEU A 60 8.27 -26.43 6.23
C LEU A 60 7.94 -25.12 6.96
N TYR A 61 7.07 -25.15 7.97
CA TYR A 61 6.62 -23.93 8.66
C TYR A 61 7.77 -23.16 9.29
N ASP A 62 8.64 -23.83 10.07
CA ASP A 62 9.75 -23.16 10.76
C ASP A 62 10.77 -22.58 9.77
N ILE A 63 11.01 -23.29 8.65
CA ILE A 63 11.88 -22.81 7.57
C ILE A 63 11.29 -21.54 6.95
N SER A 64 9.99 -21.56 6.66
CA SER A 64 9.26 -20.44 6.07
C SER A 64 9.26 -19.23 7.01
N MET A 65 9.02 -19.45 8.30
CA MET A 65 9.06 -18.39 9.31
C MET A 65 10.45 -17.80 9.47
N GLY A 66 11.50 -18.64 9.46
CA GLY A 66 12.88 -18.16 9.48
C GLY A 66 13.27 -17.35 8.23
N GLN A 67 12.68 -17.64 7.07
CA GLN A 67 12.85 -16.81 5.88
C GLN A 67 12.11 -15.47 5.99
N ILE A 68 10.90 -15.46 6.54
CA ILE A 68 10.13 -14.23 6.81
C ILE A 68 10.86 -13.35 7.83
N ASP A 69 11.47 -13.94 8.86
CA ASP A 69 12.22 -13.18 9.86
C ASP A 69 13.49 -12.54 9.25
N ARG A 70 14.19 -13.27 8.37
CA ARG A 70 15.31 -12.69 7.61
C ARG A 70 14.90 -11.57 6.66
N LEU A 71 13.65 -11.55 6.18
CA LEU A 71 13.14 -10.42 5.39
C LEU A 71 13.09 -9.13 6.22
N CYS A 72 12.81 -9.22 7.52
CA CYS A 72 12.80 -8.04 8.40
C CYS A 72 14.18 -7.37 8.51
N GLU A 73 15.27 -8.09 8.23
CA GLU A 73 16.64 -7.55 8.19
C GLU A 73 16.99 -6.91 6.83
N ASN A 74 16.18 -7.13 5.79
CA ASN A 74 16.43 -6.57 4.46
C ASN A 74 16.06 -5.09 4.39
N VAL A 75 17.06 -4.24 4.12
CA VAL A 75 16.93 -2.77 4.02
C VAL A 75 15.77 -2.35 3.11
N ASP A 76 15.63 -2.94 1.93
CA ASP A 76 14.55 -2.56 1.00
C ASP A 76 13.17 -2.78 1.62
N TYR A 77 12.97 -3.89 2.33
CA TYR A 77 11.72 -4.15 3.04
C TYR A 77 11.51 -3.18 4.19
N GLN A 78 12.56 -2.87 4.97
CA GLN A 78 12.48 -1.88 6.05
C GLN A 78 12.03 -0.52 5.53
N GLU A 79 12.60 -0.08 4.40
CA GLU A 79 12.23 1.17 3.73
C GLU A 79 10.76 1.17 3.33
N GLN A 80 10.28 0.15 2.61
CA GLN A 80 8.88 0.10 2.19
C GLN A 80 7.92 0.00 3.38
N TYR A 81 8.29 -0.74 4.42
CA TYR A 81 7.53 -0.81 5.67
C TYR A 81 7.44 0.56 6.35
N MET A 82 8.56 1.27 6.51
CA MET A 82 8.58 2.60 7.12
C MET A 82 7.75 3.60 6.33
N GLN A 83 7.90 3.62 4.99
CA GLN A 83 7.10 4.46 4.11
C GLN A 83 5.61 4.15 4.26
N THR A 84 5.23 2.86 4.32
CA THR A 84 3.84 2.43 4.52
C THR A 84 3.28 2.96 5.84
N ILE A 85 3.94 2.66 6.97
CA ILE A 85 3.44 3.01 8.30
C ILE A 85 3.43 4.53 8.51
N PHE A 86 4.49 5.23 8.11
CA PHE A 86 4.61 6.67 8.33
C PHE A 86 3.60 7.46 7.50
N HIS A 87 3.40 7.07 6.24
CA HIS A 87 2.48 7.80 5.38
C HIS A 87 1.01 7.49 5.68
N PHE A 88 0.67 6.27 6.10
CA PHE A 88 -0.68 6.02 6.63
C PHE A 88 -0.92 6.81 7.93
N HIS A 89 0.06 6.81 8.84
CA HIS A 89 -0.02 7.59 10.08
C HIS A 89 -0.23 9.07 9.79
N HIS A 90 0.58 9.65 8.90
CA HIS A 90 0.49 11.05 8.53
C HIS A 90 -0.84 11.40 7.84
N PHE A 91 -1.34 10.53 6.94
CA PHE A 91 -2.67 10.69 6.35
C PHE A 91 -3.75 10.80 7.43
N PHE A 92 -3.80 9.83 8.35
CA PHE A 92 -4.81 9.84 9.41
C PHE A 92 -4.62 11.00 10.39
N GLU A 93 -3.39 11.43 10.67
CA GLU A 93 -3.15 12.62 11.49
C GLU A 93 -3.80 13.87 10.89
N LEU A 94 -3.55 14.12 9.60
CA LEU A 94 -4.12 15.25 8.89
C LEU A 94 -5.64 15.12 8.74
N PHE A 95 -6.14 13.92 8.47
CA PHE A 95 -7.56 13.63 8.39
C PHE A 95 -8.29 13.91 9.71
N LEU A 96 -7.71 13.51 10.85
CA LEU A 96 -8.26 13.81 12.18
C LEU A 96 -8.27 15.32 12.43
N LYS A 97 -7.18 16.03 12.08
CA LYS A 97 -7.10 17.49 12.18
C LYS A 97 -8.16 18.17 11.32
N ASP A 98 -8.36 17.72 10.09
CA ASP A 98 -9.37 18.27 9.19
C ASP A 98 -10.79 18.02 9.72
N THR A 99 -11.04 16.83 10.28
CA THR A 99 -12.30 16.51 10.95
C THR A 99 -12.58 17.46 12.13
N LEU A 100 -11.56 17.75 12.93
CA LEU A 100 -11.64 18.71 14.04
C LEU A 100 -11.88 20.15 13.54
N ARG A 101 -11.19 20.60 12.48
CA ARG A 101 -11.33 21.95 11.91
C ARG A 101 -12.72 22.23 11.36
N ARG A 102 -13.41 21.19 10.87
CA ARG A 102 -14.81 21.31 10.41
C ARG A 102 -15.79 21.62 11.54
N VAL A 103 -15.48 21.18 12.76
CA VAL A 103 -16.26 21.52 13.95
C VAL A 103 -15.85 22.91 14.45
N HIS A 104 -14.55 23.14 14.63
CA HIS A 104 -14.01 24.44 15.00
C HIS A 104 -12.52 24.56 14.66
N VAL A 105 -12.09 25.68 14.08
CA VAL A 105 -10.71 25.87 13.55
C VAL A 105 -9.62 25.60 14.61
N ASN A 106 -9.88 25.97 15.86
CA ASN A 106 -8.89 25.86 16.96
C ASN A 106 -8.74 24.44 17.52
N LEU A 107 -9.65 23.51 17.23
CA LEU A 107 -9.58 22.14 17.76
C LEU A 107 -8.41 21.34 17.19
N ALA A 108 -7.93 21.69 16.00
CA ALA A 108 -6.76 21.06 15.38
C ALA A 108 -5.43 21.69 15.82
N ASN A 109 -5.47 22.82 16.54
CA ASN A 109 -4.28 23.53 16.97
C ASN A 109 -3.80 23.02 18.34
N LYS A 110 -2.50 23.15 18.59
CA LYS A 110 -1.89 22.90 19.89
C LYS A 110 -2.28 24.06 20.80
N ILE A 111 -3.34 23.84 21.57
CA ILE A 111 -3.67 24.69 22.70
C ILE A 111 -2.63 24.38 23.78
N MET A 112 -1.85 25.37 24.19
CA MET A 112 -0.97 25.27 25.37
C MET A 112 -1.88 25.19 26.59
N LEU A 113 -2.30 23.98 26.92
CA LEU A 113 -3.08 23.73 28.12
C LEU A 113 -2.08 23.69 29.28
N ASN A 114 -2.06 24.73 30.11
CA ASN A 114 -1.36 24.70 31.39
C ASN A 114 -2.16 23.83 32.38
N GLY A 115 -2.31 22.53 32.06
CA GLY A 115 -3.11 21.58 32.83
C GLY A 115 -3.83 20.56 31.96
N LYS A 116 -4.07 19.35 32.49
CA LYS A 116 -4.79 18.25 31.81
C LYS A 116 -6.30 18.49 31.69
N ASP A 117 -6.78 19.71 31.79
CA ASP A 117 -8.18 19.96 32.11
C ASP A 117 -9.05 20.22 30.87
N SER A 118 -10.04 19.34 30.70
CA SER A 118 -11.00 19.32 29.59
C SER A 118 -11.97 20.53 29.56
N SER A 119 -11.89 21.42 30.55
CA SER A 119 -12.68 22.64 30.70
C SER A 119 -12.15 23.81 29.86
N GLU A 120 -10.84 23.90 29.59
CA GLU A 120 -10.27 24.98 28.77
C GLU A 120 -10.46 24.75 27.26
N ILE A 121 -10.45 23.49 26.82
CA ILE A 121 -10.88 23.13 25.45
C ILE A 121 -12.35 23.56 25.25
N LEU A 122 -13.18 23.44 26.29
CA LEU A 122 -14.57 23.89 26.26
C LEU A 122 -14.67 25.42 26.17
N LYS A 123 -13.81 26.18 26.87
CA LYS A 123 -13.74 27.66 26.76
C LYS A 123 -13.37 28.11 25.34
N VAL A 124 -12.40 27.44 24.70
CA VAL A 124 -12.04 27.65 23.28
C VAL A 124 -13.20 27.31 22.34
N LEU A 125 -13.95 26.24 22.63
CA LEU A 125 -15.12 25.81 21.85
C LEU A 125 -16.32 26.75 22.01
N LEU A 126 -16.47 27.38 23.17
CA LEU A 126 -17.56 28.30 23.51
C LEU A 126 -17.23 29.76 23.20
N ASN A 127 -16.07 30.02 22.56
CA ASN A 127 -15.57 31.37 22.26
C ASN A 127 -15.51 32.28 23.50
N THR A 128 -15.20 31.71 24.66
CA THR A 128 -15.15 32.42 25.95
C THR A 128 -13.70 32.54 26.43
N GLY A 129 -13.09 33.68 26.15
CA GLY A 129 -11.76 34.07 26.66
C GLY A 129 -10.66 34.13 25.60
N ASP A 130 -9.62 34.92 25.88
CA ASP A 130 -8.41 35.04 25.07
C ASP A 130 -7.53 33.80 25.27
N VAL A 131 -7.55 32.89 24.31
CA VAL A 131 -6.64 31.74 24.29
C VAL A 131 -5.52 32.00 23.30
N ASP A 132 -4.28 32.02 23.81
CA ASP A 132 -3.07 32.17 23.00
C ASP A 132 -2.88 30.93 22.11
N ILE A 133 -3.37 31.05 20.87
CA ILE A 133 -3.27 30.01 19.84
C ILE A 133 -2.12 30.38 18.93
N LYS A 134 -0.97 29.73 19.11
CA LYS A 134 0.11 29.78 18.11
C LYS A 134 -0.36 29.06 16.85
N GLN A 135 -0.70 29.82 15.81
CA GLN A 135 -1.28 29.32 14.55
C GLN A 135 -0.43 28.24 13.86
N ASP A 136 0.88 28.17 14.13
CA ASP A 136 1.80 27.22 13.49
C ASP A 136 1.96 25.88 14.24
N ASN A 137 1.44 25.73 15.46
CA ASN A 137 1.54 24.48 16.21
C ASN A 137 0.23 23.69 16.15
N THR A 138 0.27 22.49 15.56
CA THR A 138 -0.89 21.61 15.45
C THR A 138 -0.89 20.51 16.51
N ALA A 139 -2.06 19.97 16.84
CA ALA A 139 -2.19 18.88 17.79
C ALA A 139 -1.47 17.60 17.30
N GLU A 140 -0.84 16.85 18.19
CA GLU A 140 -0.23 15.56 17.83
C GLU A 140 -1.30 14.48 17.61
N PHE A 141 -0.98 13.44 16.84
CA PHE A 141 -1.92 12.35 16.48
C PHE A 141 -2.78 11.85 17.64
N ALA A 142 -2.16 11.48 18.77
CA ALA A 142 -2.87 10.90 19.91
C ALA A 142 -3.87 11.90 20.53
N VAL A 143 -3.48 13.18 20.60
CA VAL A 143 -4.33 14.26 21.09
C VAL A 143 -5.48 14.52 20.11
N ALA A 144 -5.21 14.53 18.81
CA ALA A 144 -6.25 14.71 17.79
C ALA A 144 -7.28 13.57 17.83
N LEU A 145 -6.84 12.31 17.94
CA LEU A 145 -7.72 11.15 18.06
C LEU A 145 -8.60 11.21 19.31
N ASP A 146 -8.01 11.57 20.45
CA ASP A 146 -8.76 11.67 21.71
C ASP A 146 -9.80 12.80 21.68
N ARG A 147 -9.46 13.94 21.08
CA ARG A 147 -10.40 15.05 20.85
C ARG A 147 -11.59 14.62 20.00
N VAL A 148 -11.35 13.93 18.88
CA VAL A 148 -12.45 13.42 18.02
C VAL A 148 -13.33 12.44 18.79
N CYS A 149 -12.75 11.52 19.56
CA CYS A 149 -13.50 10.60 20.39
C CYS A 149 -14.34 11.34 21.45
N THR A 150 -13.82 12.41 22.05
CA THR A 150 -14.53 13.20 23.07
C THR A 150 -15.70 13.99 22.49
N LEU A 151 -15.58 14.50 21.26
CA LEU A 151 -16.69 15.20 20.58
C LEU A 151 -17.95 14.32 20.46
N SER A 152 -17.78 13.01 20.23
CA SER A 152 -18.93 12.09 20.13
C SER A 152 -19.75 11.97 21.40
N LYS A 153 -19.14 12.16 22.58
CA LYS A 153 -19.80 12.05 23.87
C LYS A 153 -20.66 13.27 24.24
N ARG A 154 -20.48 14.37 23.51
CA ARG A 154 -21.10 15.69 23.81
C ARG A 154 -22.11 16.14 22.75
N THR A 155 -22.37 15.32 21.74
CA THR A 155 -23.40 15.60 20.74
C THR A 155 -24.71 14.97 21.21
N ASP A 156 -25.80 15.74 21.21
CA ASP A 156 -27.15 15.34 21.65
C ASP A 156 -27.79 14.33 20.68
N GLY A 157 -27.16 13.15 20.55
CA GLY A 157 -27.67 12.00 19.80
C GLY A 157 -27.27 11.92 18.31
N SER A 158 -26.75 12.99 17.69
CA SER A 158 -26.34 12.99 16.27
C SER A 158 -24.81 13.07 16.11
N VAL A 159 -24.13 11.94 16.31
CA VAL A 159 -22.69 11.83 16.01
C VAL A 159 -22.50 11.72 14.49
N PRO A 160 -21.71 12.59 13.84
CA PRO A 160 -21.43 12.47 12.41
C PRO A 160 -20.88 11.07 12.06
N ILE A 161 -21.33 10.48 10.95
CA ILE A 161 -20.95 9.11 10.51
C ILE A 161 -19.43 8.90 10.50
N VAL A 162 -18.68 9.93 10.10
CA VAL A 162 -17.22 9.94 10.10
C VAL A 162 -16.63 9.78 11.51
N VAL A 163 -17.21 10.45 12.52
CA VAL A 163 -16.77 10.36 13.92
C VAL A 163 -17.08 8.97 14.48
N LYS A 164 -18.26 8.41 14.15
CA LYS A 164 -18.59 7.02 14.52
C LYS A 164 -17.59 6.03 13.93
N THR A 165 -17.27 6.17 12.64
CA THR A 165 -16.27 5.33 11.97
C THR A 165 -14.89 5.40 12.65
N ILE A 166 -14.44 6.61 13.03
CA ILE A 166 -13.17 6.80 13.75
C ILE A 166 -13.18 6.09 15.11
N ILE A 167 -14.32 6.08 15.81
CA ILE A 167 -14.47 5.41 17.11
C ILE A 167 -14.43 3.89 16.95
N ASP A 168 -15.16 3.36 15.98
CA ASP A 168 -15.21 1.92 15.69
C ASP A 168 -13.80 1.36 15.38
N TYR A 169 -12.93 2.18 14.77
CA TYR A 169 -11.54 1.84 14.43
C TYR A 169 -10.49 2.50 15.33
N LYS A 170 -10.87 2.95 16.53
CA LYS A 170 -9.95 3.66 17.44
C LYS A 170 -8.70 2.85 17.77
N ASN A 171 -8.84 1.53 17.95
CA ASN A 171 -7.72 0.65 18.26
C ASN A 171 -6.75 0.54 17.08
N THR A 172 -7.25 0.39 15.86
CA THR A 172 -6.43 0.44 14.63
C THR A 172 -5.58 1.70 14.55
N LEU A 173 -6.16 2.87 14.85
CA LEU A 173 -5.43 4.14 14.84
C LEU A 173 -4.38 4.23 15.97
N LYS A 174 -4.67 3.66 17.15
CA LYS A 174 -3.69 3.55 18.24
C LYS A 174 -2.54 2.62 17.89
N ASP A 175 -2.83 1.50 17.24
CA ASP A 175 -1.83 0.52 16.81
C ASP A 175 -0.94 1.12 15.73
N LEU A 176 -1.50 1.84 14.76
CA LEU A 176 -0.74 2.59 13.76
C LEU A 176 0.20 3.61 14.40
N ASN A 177 -0.27 4.37 15.38
CA ASN A 177 0.56 5.33 16.12
C ASN A 177 1.66 4.62 16.94
N THR A 178 1.35 3.45 17.50
CA THR A 178 2.33 2.62 18.23
C THR A 178 3.39 2.08 17.29
N LEU A 179 3.01 1.56 16.12
CA LEU A 179 3.92 1.06 15.09
C LEU A 179 4.83 2.18 14.59
N ARG A 180 4.28 3.36 14.27
CA ARG A 180 5.07 4.54 13.90
C ARG A 180 6.08 4.90 14.98
N ASN A 181 5.65 4.93 16.24
CA ASN A 181 6.53 5.29 17.35
C ASN A 181 7.62 4.24 17.60
N LYS A 182 7.29 2.94 17.47
CA LYS A 182 8.26 1.87 17.60
C LYS A 182 9.29 1.94 16.46
N ALA A 183 8.84 2.01 15.20
CA ALA A 183 9.69 2.07 14.02
C ALA A 183 10.61 3.31 14.02
N TRP A 184 10.12 4.47 14.48
CA TRP A 184 10.89 5.71 14.48
C TRP A 184 11.76 5.91 15.74
N HIS A 185 11.24 5.67 16.95
CA HIS A 185 11.88 6.13 18.19
C HIS A 185 12.61 5.06 19.01
N LYS A 186 12.26 3.77 18.88
CA LYS A 186 12.80 2.71 19.76
C LYS A 186 13.90 1.85 19.11
N GLY A 187 14.41 2.26 17.96
CA GLY A 187 15.10 1.35 17.05
C GLY A 187 14.09 0.57 16.20
N ILE A 188 14.50 0.20 14.99
CA ILE A 188 13.62 -0.30 13.92
C ILE A 188 12.87 -1.56 14.38
N TYR A 189 11.59 -1.40 14.74
CA TYR A 189 10.65 -2.51 14.91
C TYR A 189 9.85 -2.67 13.61
N ILE A 190 10.00 -3.82 12.98
CA ILE A 190 9.37 -4.16 11.71
C ILE A 190 8.42 -5.33 11.92
N LEU A 191 7.21 -5.21 11.38
CA LEU A 191 6.27 -6.32 11.32
C LEU A 191 6.74 -7.33 10.28
N LYS A 192 6.54 -8.61 10.58
CA LYS A 192 6.64 -9.65 9.56
C LYS A 192 5.67 -9.32 8.43
N ILE A 193 6.00 -9.68 7.20
CA ILE A 193 5.16 -9.34 6.04
C ILE A 193 3.72 -9.86 6.17
N THR A 194 3.55 -11.04 6.77
CA THR A 194 2.24 -11.63 7.07
C THR A 194 1.43 -10.78 8.06
N GLU A 195 2.06 -10.28 9.12
CA GLU A 195 1.46 -9.39 10.11
C GLU A 195 1.14 -8.01 9.52
N LEU A 196 2.03 -7.49 8.67
CA LEU A 196 1.79 -6.24 7.93
C LEU A 196 0.56 -6.41 7.03
N ASP A 197 0.46 -7.53 6.30
CA ASP A 197 -0.67 -7.80 5.41
C ASP A 197 -1.98 -7.96 6.14
N GLN A 198 -1.98 -8.64 7.28
CA GLN A 198 -3.13 -8.69 8.18
C GLN A 198 -3.52 -7.30 8.67
N PHE A 199 -2.56 -6.53 9.19
CA PHE A 199 -2.83 -5.19 9.71
C PHE A 199 -3.41 -4.27 8.63
N ILE A 200 -2.82 -4.27 7.43
CA ILE A 200 -3.28 -3.40 6.34
C ILE A 200 -4.63 -3.88 5.78
N SER A 201 -4.77 -5.16 5.42
CA SER A 201 -5.98 -5.68 4.74
C SER A 201 -7.21 -5.72 5.64
N GLN A 202 -7.06 -6.03 6.93
CA GLN A 202 -8.19 -6.21 7.86
C GLN A 202 -8.51 -4.94 8.66
N ASN A 203 -7.55 -4.01 8.80
CA ASN A 203 -7.74 -2.85 9.67
C ASN A 203 -7.61 -1.52 8.90
N ILE A 204 -6.45 -1.24 8.29
CA ILE A 204 -6.18 0.06 7.67
C ILE A 204 -7.03 0.31 6.41
N LEU A 205 -7.05 -0.63 5.46
CA LEU A 205 -7.80 -0.43 4.21
C LEU A 205 -9.32 -0.39 4.43
N PRO A 206 -9.93 -1.25 5.29
CA PRO A 206 -11.35 -1.14 5.59
C PRO A 206 -11.72 0.20 6.25
N LEU A 207 -10.89 0.69 7.18
CA LEU A 207 -11.04 2.03 7.77
C LEU A 207 -10.97 3.10 6.67
N LEU A 208 -9.93 3.04 5.84
CA LEU A 208 -9.70 3.98 4.75
C LEU A 208 -10.92 4.09 3.82
N VAL A 209 -11.42 2.96 3.31
CA VAL A 209 -12.59 2.95 2.43
C VAL A 209 -13.81 3.58 3.10
N LYS A 210 -14.05 3.28 4.38
CA LYS A 210 -15.18 3.85 5.14
C LYS A 210 -15.06 5.36 5.34
N VAL A 211 -13.87 5.87 5.68
CA VAL A 211 -13.68 7.33 5.89
C VAL A 211 -13.70 8.11 4.59
N LEU A 212 -13.16 7.56 3.51
CA LEU A 212 -13.17 8.21 2.20
C LEU A 212 -14.58 8.30 1.64
N LYS A 213 -15.38 7.23 1.75
CA LYS A 213 -16.78 7.21 1.30
C LYS A 213 -17.68 8.22 2.05
N THR A 214 -17.31 8.60 3.27
CA THR A 214 -18.12 9.45 4.15
C THR A 214 -17.59 10.88 4.27
N THR A 215 -16.56 11.25 3.50
CA THR A 215 -15.96 12.58 3.55
C THR A 215 -15.62 13.12 2.16
N GLN A 216 -15.36 14.43 2.08
CA GLN A 216 -14.91 15.10 0.85
C GLN A 216 -13.60 14.55 0.25
N TYR A 217 -12.88 13.68 0.97
CA TYR A 217 -11.72 12.98 0.44
C TYR A 217 -12.08 11.96 -0.66
N GLY A 218 -13.29 11.37 -0.62
CA GLY A 218 -13.77 10.44 -1.65
C GLY A 218 -13.87 11.06 -3.03
N ASP A 219 -14.36 12.29 -3.13
CA ASP A 219 -14.45 13.03 -4.40
C ASP A 219 -13.10 13.45 -5.00
N LEU A 220 -12.00 13.14 -4.30
CA LEU A 220 -10.64 13.53 -4.66
C LEU A 220 -9.79 12.34 -5.09
N GLU A 221 -10.43 11.22 -5.47
CA GLU A 221 -9.81 9.99 -5.98
C GLU A 221 -8.71 10.23 -6.99
N LYS A 222 -8.91 11.12 -7.97
CA LYS A 222 -7.89 11.44 -9.00
C LYS A 222 -6.51 11.88 -8.46
N TYR A 223 -6.43 12.31 -7.21
CA TYR A 223 -5.17 12.76 -6.59
C TYR A 223 -4.44 11.63 -5.85
N TRP A 224 -5.16 10.63 -5.36
CA TRP A 224 -4.59 9.60 -4.49
C TRP A 224 -4.76 8.18 -5.04
N LYS A 225 -5.88 7.89 -5.71
CA LYS A 225 -6.20 6.60 -6.34
C LYS A 225 -5.60 6.54 -7.74
N TYR A 226 -5.34 5.32 -8.21
CA TYR A 226 -5.09 5.03 -9.62
C TYR A 226 -6.34 5.30 -10.47
N GLU A 227 -6.17 5.30 -11.79
CA GLU A 227 -7.28 5.41 -12.74
C GLU A 227 -8.19 4.18 -12.67
N GLU A 228 -9.39 4.28 -13.25
CA GLU A 228 -10.36 3.19 -13.22
C GLU A 228 -9.80 1.94 -13.91
N VAL A 229 -9.94 0.80 -13.23
CA VAL A 229 -9.36 -0.49 -13.62
C VAL A 229 -10.38 -1.60 -13.40
N GLU A 230 -10.18 -2.72 -14.11
CA GLU A 230 -11.10 -3.86 -14.11
C GLU A 230 -11.30 -4.48 -12.71
N PHE A 231 -10.22 -4.55 -11.92
CA PHE A 231 -10.25 -5.00 -10.54
C PHE A 231 -9.74 -3.87 -9.65
N ASP A 232 -10.40 -3.59 -8.52
CA ASP A 232 -9.96 -2.56 -7.56
C ASP A 232 -9.00 -3.19 -6.52
N PRO A 233 -7.66 -3.02 -6.66
CA PRO A 233 -6.68 -3.65 -5.76
C PRO A 233 -6.98 -3.49 -4.28
N ILE A 234 -7.48 -2.33 -3.86
CA ILE A 234 -7.77 -2.04 -2.45
C ILE A 234 -8.88 -2.98 -1.95
N ASN A 235 -9.98 -3.09 -2.70
CA ASN A 235 -11.11 -3.93 -2.30
C ASN A 235 -10.76 -5.42 -2.39
N GLU A 236 -9.96 -5.81 -3.37
CA GLU A 236 -9.49 -7.18 -3.54
C GLU A 236 -8.58 -7.63 -2.39
N ILE A 237 -7.67 -6.76 -1.94
CA ILE A 237 -6.82 -7.01 -0.76
C ILE A 237 -7.66 -7.11 0.51
N ILE A 238 -8.66 -6.23 0.69
CA ILE A 238 -9.60 -6.31 1.84
C ILE A 238 -10.33 -7.65 1.82
N SER A 239 -10.85 -8.07 0.66
CA SER A 239 -11.57 -9.33 0.52
C SER A 239 -10.68 -10.53 0.86
N ALA A 240 -9.45 -10.54 0.35
CA ALA A 240 -8.45 -11.59 0.62
C ALA A 240 -8.03 -11.67 2.10
N GLY A 241 -8.11 -10.56 2.84
CA GLY A 241 -7.85 -10.53 4.28
C GLY A 241 -9.04 -10.95 5.15
N SER A 242 -10.27 -10.90 4.62
CA SER A 242 -11.50 -11.06 5.41
C SER A 242 -12.04 -12.50 5.48
N SER A 243 -11.48 -13.43 4.70
CA SER A 243 -11.99 -14.80 4.46
C SER A 243 -11.76 -15.82 5.61
N GLY A 244 -11.52 -15.38 6.84
CA GLY A 244 -11.19 -16.25 7.99
C GLY A 244 -9.76 -16.79 7.97
N VAL A 245 -9.29 -17.26 6.81
CA VAL A 245 -7.88 -17.51 6.48
C VAL A 245 -7.43 -16.46 5.46
N VAL A 246 -6.28 -15.84 5.69
CA VAL A 246 -5.73 -14.79 4.82
C VAL A 246 -5.15 -15.43 3.55
N ASP A 247 -5.62 -15.00 2.39
CA ASP A 247 -5.07 -15.42 1.10
C ASP A 247 -3.88 -14.52 0.72
N TYR A 248 -2.70 -14.85 1.23
CA TYR A 248 -1.47 -14.09 0.96
C TYR A 248 -1.08 -14.07 -0.52
N LYS A 249 -1.41 -15.11 -1.29
CA LYS A 249 -1.13 -15.15 -2.74
C LYS A 249 -1.99 -14.15 -3.49
N ARG A 250 -3.29 -14.09 -3.18
CA ARG A 250 -4.19 -13.06 -3.73
C ARG A 250 -3.76 -11.65 -3.33
N ILE A 251 -3.40 -11.43 -2.07
CA ILE A 251 -2.87 -10.13 -1.61
C ILE A 251 -1.61 -9.75 -2.41
N ALA A 252 -0.66 -10.69 -2.54
CA ALA A 252 0.57 -10.51 -3.29
C ALA A 252 0.32 -10.13 -4.75
N PHE A 253 -0.58 -10.85 -5.43
CA PHE A 253 -0.99 -10.53 -6.80
C PHE A 253 -1.56 -9.10 -6.90
N PHE A 254 -2.52 -8.73 -6.05
CA PHE A 254 -3.15 -7.41 -6.12
C PHE A 254 -2.27 -6.27 -5.65
N LYS A 255 -1.24 -6.53 -4.84
CA LYS A 255 -0.16 -5.56 -4.60
C LYS A 255 0.61 -5.26 -5.88
N SER A 256 1.01 -6.28 -6.64
CA SER A 256 1.68 -6.06 -7.93
C SER A 256 0.79 -5.31 -8.93
N TYR A 257 -0.45 -5.81 -9.09
CA TYR A 257 -1.46 -5.19 -9.95
C TYR A 257 -1.67 -3.73 -9.57
N GLY A 258 -1.90 -3.44 -8.28
CA GLY A 258 -2.14 -2.08 -7.80
C GLY A 258 -0.95 -1.14 -7.97
N LEU A 259 0.28 -1.63 -7.81
CA LEU A 259 1.48 -0.83 -8.08
C LEU A 259 1.57 -0.46 -9.57
N ALA A 260 1.25 -1.40 -10.46
CA ALA A 260 1.23 -1.17 -11.89
C ALA A 260 0.16 -0.15 -12.29
N CYS A 261 -1.03 -0.19 -11.67
CA CYS A 261 -2.08 0.82 -11.90
C CYS A 261 -1.60 2.25 -11.59
N TYR A 262 -0.74 2.43 -10.59
CA TYR A 262 -0.15 3.75 -10.27
C TYR A 262 0.92 4.21 -11.26
N ARG A 263 1.45 3.31 -12.08
CA ARG A 263 2.60 3.51 -12.96
C ARG A 263 2.24 3.52 -14.45
N ILE A 264 0.96 3.35 -14.81
CA ILE A 264 0.51 3.51 -16.19
C ILE A 264 0.95 4.89 -16.70
N PRO A 265 1.75 4.95 -17.79
CA PRO A 265 2.18 6.23 -18.35
C PRO A 265 0.97 7.05 -18.79
N ARG A 266 0.99 8.36 -18.49
CA ARG A 266 -0.12 9.26 -18.83
C ARG A 266 -0.05 9.77 -20.27
N TRP A 267 1.09 9.63 -20.94
CA TRP A 267 1.37 10.25 -22.23
C TRP A 267 1.65 9.17 -23.28
N ASN A 268 0.94 9.27 -24.42
CA ASN A 268 0.98 8.25 -25.48
C ASN A 268 2.25 8.27 -26.33
N PHE A 269 3.07 9.34 -26.25
CA PHE A 269 4.26 9.48 -27.09
C PHE A 269 5.27 8.34 -26.87
N ASP A 270 5.37 7.80 -25.66
CA ASP A 270 6.31 6.71 -25.34
C ASP A 270 5.78 5.32 -25.77
N LEU A 271 4.48 5.17 -26.04
CA LEU A 271 3.87 3.85 -26.16
C LEU A 271 4.27 3.11 -27.43
N LEU A 272 4.37 3.80 -28.57
CA LEU A 272 4.81 3.20 -29.83
C LEU A 272 6.24 2.66 -29.72
N ASP A 273 7.11 3.43 -29.08
CA ASP A 273 8.50 3.05 -28.82
C ASP A 273 8.59 1.86 -27.85
N ILE A 274 7.76 1.83 -26.80
CA ILE A 274 7.72 0.73 -25.84
C ILE A 274 7.26 -0.58 -26.52
N LYS A 275 6.23 -0.54 -27.37
CA LYS A 275 5.77 -1.72 -28.12
C LYS A 275 6.83 -2.23 -29.09
N ALA A 276 7.46 -1.32 -29.84
CA ALA A 276 8.55 -1.66 -30.75
C ALA A 276 9.73 -2.28 -29.99
N LYS A 277 10.08 -1.71 -28.83
CA LYS A 277 11.11 -2.23 -27.92
C LYS A 277 10.77 -3.62 -27.39
N ALA A 278 9.52 -3.85 -26.96
CA ALA A 278 9.08 -5.17 -26.49
C ALA A 278 9.25 -6.25 -27.58
N LYS A 279 8.84 -5.93 -28.81
CA LYS A 279 9.01 -6.82 -29.97
C LYS A 279 10.48 -7.05 -30.32
N ALA A 280 11.32 -6.03 -30.21
CA ALA A 280 12.76 -6.16 -30.45
C ALA A 280 13.42 -7.07 -29.40
N ILE A 281 13.04 -6.97 -28.12
CA ILE A 281 13.58 -7.79 -27.04
C ILE A 281 13.29 -9.28 -27.27
N VAL A 282 12.04 -9.64 -27.55
CA VAL A 282 11.63 -11.04 -27.76
C VAL A 282 12.23 -11.65 -29.03
N ARG A 283 12.57 -10.83 -30.03
CA ARG A 283 13.32 -11.31 -31.21
C ARG A 283 14.78 -11.66 -30.91
N THR A 284 15.36 -11.05 -29.88
CA THR A 284 16.77 -11.21 -29.51
C THR A 284 16.98 -12.20 -28.38
N VAL A 285 16.00 -12.34 -27.48
CA VAL A 285 16.06 -13.22 -26.31
C VAL A 285 15.07 -14.36 -26.50
N HIS A 286 15.57 -15.57 -26.71
CA HIS A 286 14.77 -16.75 -27.04
C HIS A 286 13.86 -17.23 -25.90
N ASP A 287 14.21 -16.94 -24.65
CA ASP A 287 13.46 -17.39 -23.46
C ASP A 287 12.40 -16.39 -22.97
N LEU A 288 11.92 -15.52 -23.87
CA LEU A 288 10.87 -14.55 -23.58
C LEU A 288 9.70 -14.73 -24.53
N GLU A 289 8.49 -14.73 -24.00
CA GLU A 289 7.25 -14.62 -24.77
C GLU A 289 6.67 -13.20 -24.63
N LEU A 290 6.12 -12.67 -25.72
CA LEU A 290 5.44 -11.37 -25.70
C LEU A 290 3.94 -11.57 -25.59
N GLU A 291 3.35 -10.89 -24.62
CA GLU A 291 1.96 -11.05 -24.22
C GLU A 291 1.26 -9.71 -24.04
N THR A 292 -0.08 -9.74 -24.05
CA THR A 292 -0.88 -8.55 -23.68
C THR A 292 -0.94 -8.42 -22.15
N CYS A 293 -0.59 -7.24 -21.65
CA CYS A 293 -0.63 -6.92 -20.23
C CYS A 293 -2.08 -6.77 -19.75
N TYR A 294 -2.48 -7.50 -18.72
CA TYR A 294 -3.84 -7.43 -18.17
C TYR A 294 -4.11 -6.18 -17.31
N VAL A 295 -3.11 -5.33 -17.06
CA VAL A 295 -3.26 -4.02 -16.40
C VAL A 295 -3.41 -2.91 -17.44
N CYS A 296 -2.36 -2.63 -18.22
CA CYS A 296 -2.39 -1.53 -19.18
C CYS A 296 -3.01 -1.90 -20.54
N LYS A 297 -3.33 -3.17 -20.78
CA LYS A 297 -3.94 -3.70 -22.01
C LYS A 297 -3.07 -3.55 -23.27
N GLU A 298 -1.77 -3.38 -23.09
CA GLU A 298 -0.79 -3.24 -24.17
C GLU A 298 0.05 -4.51 -24.36
N GLU A 299 0.44 -4.79 -25.60
CA GLU A 299 1.33 -5.90 -26.00
C GLU A 299 2.78 -5.61 -25.57
N THR A 300 3.00 -5.59 -24.26
CA THR A 300 4.26 -5.18 -23.62
C THR A 300 4.60 -6.03 -22.39
N LEU A 301 3.88 -7.12 -22.14
CA LEU A 301 4.14 -8.05 -21.05
C LEU A 301 5.14 -9.11 -21.54
N LEU A 302 6.34 -9.10 -20.98
CA LEU A 302 7.37 -10.10 -21.25
C LEU A 302 7.21 -11.23 -20.25
N VAL A 303 7.08 -12.46 -20.74
CA VAL A 303 6.97 -13.67 -19.92
C VAL A 303 8.27 -14.44 -20.05
N SER A 304 9.01 -14.54 -18.95
CA SER A 304 10.33 -15.16 -18.92
C SER A 304 10.23 -16.64 -18.61
N THR A 305 10.89 -17.45 -19.43
CA THR A 305 11.06 -18.89 -19.22
C THR A 305 12.52 -19.16 -18.86
N VAL A 306 12.75 -20.20 -18.07
CA VAL A 306 14.09 -20.76 -17.86
C VAL A 306 14.01 -22.23 -18.23
N SER A 307 15.02 -22.71 -18.95
CA SER A 307 15.20 -24.13 -19.23
C SER A 307 16.57 -24.59 -18.77
N ASP A 308 16.65 -25.83 -18.31
CA ASP A 308 17.90 -26.50 -17.99
C ASP A 308 17.89 -27.91 -18.56
N HIS A 309 19.06 -28.49 -18.77
CA HIS A 309 19.22 -29.84 -19.31
C HIS A 309 20.21 -30.65 -18.49
N GLU A 310 19.88 -31.91 -18.30
CA GLU A 310 20.74 -32.88 -17.64
C GLU A 310 21.50 -33.67 -18.71
N ILE A 311 22.81 -33.78 -18.50
CA ILE A 311 23.70 -34.62 -19.29
C ILE A 311 24.42 -35.61 -18.36
N ASP A 312 24.65 -36.83 -18.82
CA ASP A 312 25.44 -37.81 -18.08
C ASP A 312 26.95 -37.53 -18.15
N GLN A 313 27.75 -38.36 -17.48
CA GLN A 313 29.22 -38.22 -17.45
C GLN A 313 29.89 -38.45 -18.82
N GLU A 314 29.16 -39.05 -19.76
CA GLU A 314 29.61 -39.37 -21.11
C GLU A 314 29.14 -38.29 -22.11
N GLY A 315 28.35 -37.32 -21.66
CA GLY A 315 27.80 -36.21 -22.45
C GLY A 315 26.46 -36.53 -23.12
N ASN A 316 25.83 -37.65 -22.81
CA ASN A 316 24.51 -37.98 -23.35
C ASN A 316 23.43 -37.18 -22.63
N PHE A 317 22.47 -36.67 -23.39
CA PHE A 317 21.32 -35.95 -22.87
C PHE A 317 20.37 -36.89 -22.11
N LEU A 318 20.11 -36.57 -20.84
CA LEU A 318 19.21 -37.32 -19.95
C LEU A 318 17.80 -36.73 -19.93
N GLY A 319 17.67 -35.43 -20.16
CA GLY A 319 16.39 -34.73 -20.15
C GLY A 319 16.59 -33.22 -20.08
N ALA A 320 15.52 -32.47 -20.36
CA ALA A 320 15.49 -31.04 -20.10
C ALA A 320 14.14 -30.66 -19.53
N TRP A 321 14.12 -29.64 -18.69
CA TRP A 321 12.91 -29.06 -18.16
C TRP A 321 12.86 -27.58 -18.49
N TRP A 322 11.67 -27.01 -18.52
CA TRP A 322 11.47 -25.58 -18.63
C TRP A 322 10.35 -25.10 -17.72
N ASN A 323 10.45 -23.86 -17.24
CA ASN A 323 9.42 -23.22 -16.44
C ASN A 323 9.33 -21.71 -16.67
N THR A 324 8.11 -21.18 -16.62
CA THR A 324 7.90 -19.74 -16.58
C THR A 324 8.26 -19.20 -15.19
N THR A 325 9.09 -18.16 -15.14
CA THR A 325 9.68 -17.64 -13.89
C THR A 325 9.21 -16.24 -13.52
N ALA A 326 8.79 -15.42 -14.48
CA ALA A 326 8.28 -14.08 -14.23
C ALA A 326 7.43 -13.56 -15.40
N ALA A 327 6.56 -12.59 -15.12
CA ALA A 327 5.87 -11.81 -16.14
C ALA A 327 6.00 -10.31 -15.82
N GLU A 328 6.67 -9.56 -16.70
CA GLU A 328 7.05 -8.17 -16.47
C GLU A 328 6.63 -7.25 -17.63
N CYS A 329 5.86 -6.20 -17.31
CA CYS A 329 5.35 -5.27 -18.31
C CYS A 329 6.26 -4.06 -18.48
N LEU A 330 6.74 -3.82 -19.70
CA LEU A 330 7.58 -2.67 -20.01
C LEU A 330 6.84 -1.33 -19.93
N ASN A 331 5.51 -1.33 -20.07
CA ASN A 331 4.70 -0.10 -20.07
C ASN A 331 4.32 0.36 -18.66
N CYS A 332 3.58 -0.48 -17.91
CA CYS A 332 3.09 -0.12 -16.57
C CYS A 332 3.95 -0.65 -15.42
N SER A 333 5.08 -1.30 -15.71
CA SER A 333 5.97 -1.89 -14.71
C SER A 333 5.32 -2.94 -13.80
N LEU A 334 4.26 -3.60 -14.28
CA LEU A 334 3.73 -4.82 -13.66
C LEU A 334 4.86 -5.85 -13.58
N SER A 335 5.00 -6.53 -12.45
CA SER A 335 5.97 -7.61 -12.27
C SER A 335 5.33 -8.65 -11.36
N VAL A 336 5.01 -9.82 -11.90
CA VAL A 336 4.36 -10.91 -11.16
C VAL A 336 5.19 -12.16 -11.30
N PHE A 337 5.22 -12.97 -10.24
CA PHE A 337 5.99 -14.20 -10.15
C PHE A 337 5.07 -15.38 -9.80
N PRO A 338 5.46 -16.63 -10.13
CA PRO A 338 4.65 -17.82 -9.86
C PRO A 338 4.19 -17.98 -8.41
N ASP A 339 4.96 -17.46 -7.46
CA ASP A 339 4.66 -17.55 -6.02
C ASP A 339 3.41 -16.77 -5.59
N ALA A 340 2.97 -15.78 -6.38
CA ALA A 340 1.70 -15.08 -6.21
C ALA A 340 0.48 -15.86 -6.72
N GLY A 341 0.68 -17.05 -7.29
CA GLY A 341 -0.39 -17.85 -7.88
C GLY A 341 -0.79 -17.41 -9.29
N GLU A 342 -1.66 -18.18 -9.92
CA GLU A 342 -2.06 -17.99 -11.30
C GLU A 342 -3.07 -16.83 -11.44
N PRO A 343 -2.80 -15.80 -12.28
CA PRO A 343 -3.73 -14.69 -12.51
C PRO A 343 -5.17 -15.08 -12.82
N LYS A 344 -5.39 -16.20 -13.54
CA LYS A 344 -6.74 -16.69 -13.85
C LYS A 344 -7.56 -17.00 -12.59
N ASN A 345 -6.91 -17.42 -11.50
CA ASN A 345 -7.55 -17.72 -10.22
C ASN A 345 -8.06 -16.43 -9.52
N TYR A 346 -7.59 -15.27 -9.97
CA TYR A 346 -7.97 -13.95 -9.46
C TYR A 346 -8.92 -13.20 -10.41
N GLY A 347 -9.47 -13.88 -11.41
CA GLY A 347 -10.47 -13.33 -12.33
C GLY A 347 -9.90 -12.74 -13.62
N VAL A 348 -8.56 -12.72 -13.79
CA VAL A 348 -7.95 -12.26 -15.04
C VAL A 348 -8.32 -13.22 -16.17
N LYS A 349 -8.97 -12.70 -17.21
CA LYS A 349 -9.31 -13.46 -18.42
C LYS A 349 -8.07 -13.70 -19.27
N LYS A 350 -7.26 -14.67 -18.85
CA LYS A 350 -6.07 -15.14 -19.57
C LYS A 350 -5.99 -16.66 -19.45
N GLU A 351 -5.32 -17.29 -20.42
CA GLU A 351 -4.86 -18.66 -20.27
C GLU A 351 -3.86 -18.80 -19.10
N ILE A 352 -3.41 -20.03 -18.86
CA ILE A 352 -2.39 -20.33 -17.85
C ILE A 352 -1.11 -19.56 -18.18
N LEU A 353 -0.72 -18.67 -17.27
CA LEU A 353 0.51 -17.89 -17.37
C LEU A 353 1.72 -18.69 -16.90
N TRP A 354 1.59 -19.42 -15.79
CA TRP A 354 2.69 -20.20 -15.23
C TRP A 354 2.70 -21.60 -15.84
N LYS A 355 3.54 -21.77 -16.86
CA LYS A 355 3.70 -23.04 -17.57
C LYS A 355 5.00 -23.72 -17.15
N SER A 356 5.01 -25.03 -17.23
CA SER A 356 6.21 -25.86 -17.07
C SER A 356 6.05 -27.13 -17.90
N GLY A 357 7.16 -27.70 -18.33
CA GLY A 357 7.15 -28.98 -19.02
C GLY A 357 8.54 -29.60 -19.06
N ASP A 358 8.55 -30.88 -19.41
CA ASP A 358 9.75 -31.65 -19.67
C ASP A 358 9.87 -31.86 -21.18
N TYR A 359 11.09 -31.75 -21.70
CA TYR A 359 11.40 -32.15 -23.07
C TYR A 359 11.58 -33.67 -23.07
N GLU A 360 10.52 -34.39 -23.39
CA GLU A 360 10.58 -35.85 -23.57
C GLU A 360 11.19 -36.22 -24.92
N TYR A 361 11.89 -37.35 -24.95
CA TYR A 361 12.46 -37.97 -26.14
C TYR A 361 11.36 -38.23 -27.20
N GLU A 362 11.52 -37.72 -28.43
CA GLU A 362 10.95 -38.43 -29.58
C GLU A 362 11.92 -39.56 -29.92
N THR A 363 11.58 -40.79 -29.52
CA THR A 363 12.32 -42.02 -29.83
C THR A 363 12.31 -42.36 -31.31
#